data_AF-A0A814VFI0-F1
#
_entry.id   AF-A0A814VFI0-F1
#
_cell.length_a   1.000
_cell.length_b   1.000
_cell.length_c   1.000
_cell.angle_alpha   90.00
_cell.angle_beta   90.00
_cell.angle_gamma   90.00
#
_symmetry.space_group_name_H-M   'P 1'
#
loop_
_entity.id
_entity.type
_entity.pdbx_description
1 polymer ?
#
loop_
_entity_poly.entity_id
_entity_poly.type
_entity_poly.pdbx_seq_one_letter_code
_entity_poly.pdbx_strand_id
1 'polypeptide(L)'
;MLFKLKNTKLDRIIHCGVLEFLPNDDEKCYLPNWMMRHLLLQEGDDISVEFVALPTATFARFQPQSKDFLDISNPSGVLAIALRNFSCLTKGDLIAINCLNRSYELLVLELKSADAVTIIECDMEVDLVPPINYSELQYTPTSSQNIATAPETTFELNSSQHSAYENN
;
A
#
# COMPACT_ATOMS: atom_id res chain seq x y z
N MET A 1 -16.28 18.80 -7.80
CA MET A 1 -17.64 18.38 -7.38
C MET A 1 -17.55 16.97 -6.83
N LEU A 2 -18.33 16.64 -5.79
CA LEU A 2 -18.28 15.35 -5.12
C LEU A 2 -19.66 14.68 -5.14
N PHE A 3 -19.64 13.36 -5.24
CA PHE A 3 -20.83 12.53 -5.34
C PHE A 3 -20.70 11.33 -4.41
N LYS A 4 -21.85 10.89 -3.90
CA LYS A 4 -22.02 9.61 -3.24
C LYS A 4 -22.63 8.64 -4.24
N LEU A 5 -21.94 7.53 -4.47
CA LEU A 5 -22.44 6.43 -5.27
C LEU A 5 -22.93 5.34 -4.34
N LYS A 6 -24.10 4.78 -4.65
CA LYS A 6 -24.70 3.70 -3.88
C LYS A 6 -25.11 2.55 -4.78
N ASN A 7 -24.68 1.35 -4.44
CA ASN A 7 -25.24 0.13 -5.01
C ASN A 7 -26.66 -0.06 -4.45
N THR A 8 -27.66 -0.01 -5.33
CA THR A 8 -29.09 -0.08 -4.98
C THR A 8 -29.51 -1.45 -4.43
N LYS A 9 -28.75 -2.51 -4.74
CA LYS A 9 -29.03 -3.90 -4.36
C LYS A 9 -28.37 -4.29 -3.03
N LEU A 10 -27.16 -3.77 -2.76
CA LEU A 10 -26.28 -4.25 -1.69
C LEU A 10 -25.97 -3.22 -0.58
N ASP A 11 -26.61 -2.05 -0.62
CA ASP A 11 -26.46 -0.94 0.35
C ASP A 11 -25.00 -0.50 0.58
N ARG A 12 -24.12 -0.78 -0.40
CA ARG A 12 -22.73 -0.33 -0.38
C ARG A 12 -22.63 1.07 -0.94
N ILE A 13 -21.78 1.88 -0.32
CA ILE A 13 -21.58 3.28 -0.67
C ILE A 13 -20.09 3.58 -0.89
N ILE A 14 -19.80 4.53 -1.75
CA ILE A 14 -18.48 5.13 -1.91
C ILE A 14 -18.66 6.61 -2.28
N HIS A 15 -17.71 7.45 -1.88
CA HIS A 15 -17.68 8.84 -2.30
C HIS A 15 -16.60 9.03 -3.37
N CYS A 16 -16.91 9.82 -4.40
CA CYS A 16 -15.97 10.12 -5.47
C CYS A 16 -16.14 11.53 -6.02
N GLY A 17 -15.09 12.05 -6.65
CA GLY A 17 -15.19 13.21 -7.52
C GLY A 17 -15.58 12.83 -8.94
N VAL A 18 -15.91 13.85 -9.74
CA VAL A 18 -16.09 13.73 -11.18
C VAL A 18 -14.85 14.25 -11.90
N LEU A 19 -14.39 13.51 -12.91
CA LEU A 19 -13.29 13.94 -13.77
C LEU A 19 -13.81 14.87 -14.88
N GLU A 20 -14.79 14.40 -15.65
CA GLU A 20 -15.41 15.14 -16.74
C GLU A 20 -16.85 14.70 -16.96
N PHE A 21 -17.63 15.55 -17.61
CA PHE A 21 -18.95 15.22 -18.14
C PHE A 21 -18.80 15.09 -19.66
N LEU A 22 -19.02 13.88 -20.17
CA LEU A 22 -18.97 13.65 -21.61
C LEU A 22 -20.30 14.10 -22.24
N PRO A 23 -20.27 14.62 -23.47
CA PRO A 23 -21.47 14.87 -24.25
C PRO A 23 -21.89 13.56 -24.92
N ASN A 24 -22.74 12.78 -24.26
CA ASN A 24 -23.26 11.52 -24.75
C ASN A 24 -24.78 11.44 -24.56
N ASP A 25 -25.48 10.87 -25.54
CA ASP A 25 -26.93 10.66 -25.51
C ASP A 25 -27.35 9.52 -24.55
N ASP A 26 -26.38 8.78 -24.02
CA ASP A 26 -26.58 7.66 -23.10
C ASP A 26 -26.32 8.08 -21.64
N GLU A 27 -27.25 7.75 -20.74
CA GLU A 27 -27.13 7.93 -19.28
C GLU A 27 -26.14 6.93 -18.65
N LYS A 28 -24.85 7.04 -18.98
CA LYS A 28 -23.79 6.12 -18.53
C LYS A 28 -22.79 6.80 -17.61
N CYS A 29 -22.38 6.08 -16.56
CA CYS A 29 -21.27 6.45 -15.69
C CYS A 29 -20.10 5.48 -15.89
N TYR A 30 -18.89 6.02 -16.01
CA TYR A 30 -17.67 5.22 -16.09
C TYR A 30 -16.94 5.28 -14.75
N LEU A 31 -16.65 4.11 -14.18
CA LEU A 31 -16.00 3.98 -12.88
C LEU A 31 -14.68 3.22 -13.01
N PRO A 32 -13.64 3.60 -12.24
CA PRO A 32 -12.46 2.77 -12.08
C PRO A 32 -12.83 1.37 -11.58
N ASN A 33 -12.10 0.36 -12.05
CA ASN A 33 -12.35 -1.04 -11.69
C ASN A 33 -12.36 -1.27 -10.16
N TRP A 34 -11.47 -0.61 -9.41
CA TRP A 34 -11.41 -0.75 -7.95
C TRP A 34 -12.69 -0.24 -7.26
N MET A 35 -13.33 0.81 -7.77
CA MET A 35 -14.61 1.30 -7.25
C MET A 35 -15.74 0.32 -7.56
N MET A 36 -15.77 -0.24 -8.77
CA MET A 36 -16.76 -1.28 -9.12
C MET A 36 -16.61 -2.51 -8.23
N ARG A 37 -15.37 -2.97 -7.97
CA ARG A 37 -15.10 -4.06 -7.03
C ARG A 37 -15.55 -3.73 -5.60
N HIS A 38 -15.29 -2.50 -5.14
CA HIS A 38 -15.73 -2.06 -3.81
C HIS A 38 -17.26 -2.08 -3.69
N LEU A 39 -17.97 -1.57 -4.71
CA LEU A 39 -19.44 -1.54 -4.75
C LEU A 39 -20.06 -2.89 -5.15
N LEU A 40 -19.27 -3.89 -5.55
CA LEU A 40 -19.72 -5.18 -6.09
C LEU A 40 -20.65 -5.01 -7.30
N LEU A 41 -20.23 -4.17 -8.25
CA LEU A 41 -20.96 -3.89 -9.49
C LEU A 41 -20.39 -4.69 -10.66
N GLN A 42 -21.28 -5.05 -11.59
CA GLN A 42 -20.94 -5.53 -12.93
C GLN A 42 -21.23 -4.43 -13.97
N GLU A 43 -20.68 -4.59 -15.17
CA GLU A 43 -20.98 -3.69 -16.27
C GLU A 43 -22.48 -3.70 -16.58
N GLY A 44 -23.08 -2.51 -16.70
CA GLY A 44 -24.51 -2.34 -16.93
C GLY A 44 -25.39 -2.38 -15.67
N ASP A 45 -24.81 -2.55 -14.48
CA ASP A 45 -25.58 -2.39 -13.23
C ASP A 45 -25.96 -0.92 -12.98
N ASP A 46 -27.17 -0.73 -12.47
CA ASP A 46 -27.66 0.58 -12.04
C ASP A 46 -27.03 1.01 -10.70
N ILE A 47 -26.68 2.29 -10.62
CA ILE A 47 -26.18 2.94 -9.41
C ILE A 47 -26.99 4.18 -9.08
N SER A 48 -27.13 4.47 -7.79
CA SER A 48 -27.66 5.75 -7.35
C SER A 48 -26.52 6.75 -7.21
N VAL A 49 -26.69 7.95 -7.77
CA VAL A 49 -25.74 9.06 -7.73
C VAL A 49 -26.39 10.22 -6.99
N GLU A 50 -25.73 10.71 -5.94
CA GLU A 50 -26.20 11.82 -5.12
C GLU A 50 -25.09 12.87 -4.99
N PHE A 51 -25.40 14.15 -5.24
CA PHE A 51 -24.46 15.23 -4.97
C PHE A 51 -24.28 15.42 -3.46
N VAL A 52 -23.04 15.57 -3.01
CA VAL A 52 -22.73 15.74 -1.58
C VAL A 52 -21.71 16.84 -1.33
N ALA A 53 -21.86 17.51 -0.19
CA ALA A 53 -20.85 18.40 0.37
C ALA A 53 -20.15 17.68 1.51
N LEU A 54 -18.83 17.47 1.39
CA LEU A 54 -18.02 16.79 2.40
C LEU A 54 -17.13 17.79 3.14
N PRO A 55 -16.92 17.63 4.46
CA PRO A 55 -15.98 18.44 5.21
C PRO A 55 -14.54 18.11 4.81
N THR A 56 -13.65 19.09 4.97
CA THR A 56 -12.22 18.92 4.69
C THR A 56 -11.58 17.98 5.73
N ALA A 57 -10.77 17.05 5.24
CA ALA A 57 -9.99 16.15 6.09
C ALA A 57 -8.98 16.94 6.92
N THR A 58 -8.69 16.45 8.12
CA THR A 58 -7.56 16.95 8.94
C THR A 58 -6.55 15.84 9.22
N PHE A 59 -7.00 14.59 9.14
CA PHE A 59 -6.21 13.39 9.39
C PHE A 59 -6.81 12.21 8.65
N ALA A 60 -5.94 11.35 8.11
CA ALA A 60 -6.31 10.07 7.54
C ALA A 60 -5.29 8.99 7.93
N ARG A 61 -5.79 7.84 8.40
CA ARG A 61 -4.98 6.66 8.67
C ARG A 61 -5.25 5.58 7.64
N PHE A 62 -4.19 5.03 7.07
CA PHE A 62 -4.26 4.00 6.05
C PHE A 62 -3.59 2.72 6.52
N GLN A 63 -4.18 1.59 6.15
CA GLN A 63 -3.63 0.26 6.36
C GLN A 63 -3.41 -0.44 5.01
N PRO A 64 -2.16 -0.64 4.56
CA PRO A 64 -1.88 -1.45 3.39
C PRO A 64 -2.37 -2.88 3.56
N GLN A 65 -2.82 -3.52 2.47
CA GLN A 65 -3.23 -4.93 2.49
C GLN A 65 -2.05 -5.90 2.30
N SER A 66 -0.96 -5.43 1.71
CA SER A 66 0.25 -6.23 1.44
C SER A 66 1.50 -5.60 2.06
N LYS A 67 2.46 -6.43 2.48
CA LYS A 67 3.78 -5.99 2.95
C LYS A 67 4.59 -5.31 1.85
N ASP A 68 4.34 -5.69 0.60
CA ASP A 68 5.02 -5.15 -0.59
C ASP A 68 4.96 -3.61 -0.68
N PHE A 69 3.92 -2.98 -0.09
CA PHE A 69 3.83 -1.52 -0.05
C PHE A 69 4.85 -0.90 0.92
N LEU A 70 5.14 -1.58 2.04
CA LEU A 70 6.12 -1.13 3.04
C LEU A 70 7.56 -1.32 2.56
N ASP A 71 7.80 -2.25 1.63
CA ASP A 71 9.11 -2.51 1.04
C ASP A 71 9.54 -1.44 0.01
N ILE A 72 8.65 -0.50 -0.33
CA ILE A 72 8.96 0.65 -1.17
C ILE A 72 9.90 1.59 -0.41
N SER A 73 10.88 2.19 -1.10
CA SER A 73 11.89 3.04 -0.45
C SER A 73 11.34 4.28 0.28
N ASN A 74 10.19 4.82 -0.17
CA ASN A 74 9.51 5.95 0.48
C ASN A 74 7.98 5.80 0.37
N PRO A 75 7.35 4.94 1.21
CA PRO A 75 5.91 4.64 1.10
C PRO A 75 5.05 5.88 1.40
N SER A 76 5.45 6.70 2.38
CA SER A 76 4.73 7.93 2.72
C SER A 76 4.74 8.95 1.58
N GLY A 77 5.89 9.14 0.92
CA GLY A 77 5.99 10.03 -0.24
C GLY A 77 5.17 9.52 -1.43
N VAL A 78 5.21 8.22 -1.71
CA VAL A 78 4.39 7.60 -2.77
C VAL A 78 2.91 7.78 -2.49
N LEU A 79 2.48 7.57 -1.25
CA LEU A 79 1.09 7.77 -0.84
C LEU A 79 0.67 9.23 -1.01
N ALA A 80 1.48 10.18 -0.56
CA ALA A 80 1.18 11.61 -0.69
C ALA A 80 1.01 12.04 -2.15
N ILE A 81 1.85 11.52 -3.06
CA ILE A 81 1.72 11.78 -4.50
C ILE A 81 0.47 11.10 -5.05
N ALA A 82 0.22 9.84 -4.69
CA ALA A 82 -0.93 9.08 -5.16
C ALA A 82 -2.26 9.73 -4.74
N LEU A 83 -2.35 10.24 -3.51
CA LEU A 83 -3.53 10.90 -2.96
C LEU A 83 -3.92 12.18 -3.73
N ARG A 84 -3.02 12.80 -4.49
CA ARG A 84 -3.35 13.93 -5.38
C ARG A 84 -4.33 13.56 -6.49
N ASN A 85 -4.44 12.27 -6.83
CA ASN A 85 -5.40 11.77 -7.81
C ASN A 85 -6.76 11.46 -7.20
N PHE A 86 -6.92 11.66 -5.89
CA PHE A 86 -8.16 11.41 -5.16
C PHE A 86 -8.74 12.74 -4.71
N SER A 87 -10.07 12.83 -4.71
CA SER A 87 -10.81 14.03 -4.33
C SER A 87 -11.47 13.89 -2.95
N CYS A 88 -11.76 12.66 -2.54
CA CYS A 88 -12.36 12.36 -1.25
C CYS A 88 -11.96 10.97 -0.77
N LEU A 89 -12.22 10.71 0.51
CA LEU A 89 -12.00 9.43 1.17
C LEU A 89 -13.24 9.08 1.97
N THR A 90 -13.61 7.79 2.00
CA THR A 90 -14.59 7.25 2.95
C THR A 90 -13.90 6.25 3.86
N LYS A 91 -14.25 6.28 5.13
CA LYS A 91 -13.77 5.32 6.13
C LYS A 91 -14.28 3.92 5.79
N GLY A 92 -13.37 2.94 5.84
CA GLY A 92 -13.65 1.56 5.47
C GLY A 92 -13.46 1.26 3.99
N ASP A 93 -13.18 2.26 3.15
CA ASP A 93 -12.94 2.03 1.73
C ASP A 93 -11.57 1.41 1.47
N LEU A 94 -11.51 0.57 0.45
CA LEU A 94 -10.28 0.02 -0.09
C LEU A 94 -9.88 0.79 -1.34
N ILE A 95 -8.97 1.74 -1.19
CA ILE A 95 -8.46 2.53 -2.31
C ILE A 95 -7.30 1.80 -2.99
N ALA A 96 -7.22 1.92 -4.31
CA ALA A 96 -6.13 1.35 -5.10
C ALA A 96 -5.20 2.46 -5.60
N ILE A 97 -3.93 2.40 -5.21
CA ILE A 97 -2.89 3.34 -5.68
C ILE A 97 -1.95 2.63 -6.63
N ASN A 98 -1.51 3.33 -7.67
CA ASN A 98 -0.59 2.78 -8.66
C ASN A 98 0.81 3.39 -8.49
N CYS A 99 1.82 2.54 -8.35
CA CYS A 99 3.23 2.93 -8.23
C CYS A 99 4.12 1.90 -8.95
N LEU A 100 5.06 2.36 -9.79
CA LEU A 100 6.02 1.51 -10.51
C LEU A 100 5.37 0.34 -11.28
N ASN A 101 4.25 0.61 -11.96
CA ASN A 101 3.43 -0.39 -12.68
C ASN A 101 2.81 -1.48 -11.79
N ARG A 102 2.70 -1.24 -10.48
CA ARG A 102 2.03 -2.13 -9.53
C ARG A 102 0.91 -1.38 -8.81
N SER A 103 -0.21 -2.07 -8.63
CA SER A 103 -1.34 -1.56 -7.86
C SER A 103 -1.26 -2.07 -6.42
N TYR A 104 -1.41 -1.17 -5.46
CA TYR A 104 -1.43 -1.47 -4.03
C TYR A 104 -2.79 -1.06 -3.46
N GLU A 105 -3.37 -1.93 -2.66
CA GLU A 105 -4.64 -1.68 -1.99
C GLU A 105 -4.40 -1.22 -0.56
N LEU A 106 -5.01 -0.09 -0.20
CA LEU A 106 -4.94 0.49 1.14
C LEU A 106 -6.35 0.67 1.67
N LEU A 107 -6.57 0.19 2.89
CA LEU A 107 -7.80 0.42 3.64
C LEU A 107 -7.73 1.78 4.32
N VAL A 108 -8.74 2.60 4.13
CA VAL A 108 -8.94 3.83 4.90
C VAL A 108 -9.46 3.46 6.27
N LEU A 109 -8.57 3.39 7.26
CA LEU A 109 -8.89 2.87 8.58
C LEU A 109 -9.60 3.91 9.46
N GLU A 110 -9.12 5.15 9.42
CA GLU A 110 -9.66 6.26 10.20
C GLU A 110 -9.60 7.57 9.42
N LEU A 111 -10.62 8.40 9.61
CA LEU A 111 -10.69 9.77 9.13
C LEU A 111 -11.15 10.67 10.29
N LYS A 112 -10.60 11.88 10.36
CA LYS A 112 -11.13 12.95 11.22
C LYS A 112 -12.02 13.90 10.41
N SER A 113 -12.89 14.63 11.12
CA SER A 113 -13.98 15.49 10.60
C SER A 113 -15.29 14.75 10.30
N ALA A 114 -15.25 13.65 9.55
CA ALA A 114 -16.40 12.80 9.26
C ALA A 114 -15.96 11.42 8.72
N ASP A 115 -16.91 10.49 8.56
CA ASP A 115 -16.65 9.20 7.90
C ASP A 115 -16.43 9.34 6.39
N ALA A 116 -16.82 10.46 5.79
CA ALA A 116 -16.53 10.82 4.40
C ALA A 116 -16.02 12.26 4.34
N VAL A 117 -14.87 12.48 3.72
CA VAL A 117 -14.17 13.77 3.72
C VAL A 117 -13.66 14.13 2.32
N THR A 118 -13.53 15.43 2.05
CA THR A 118 -12.79 15.92 0.88
C THR A 118 -11.31 16.09 1.22
N ILE A 119 -10.45 15.77 0.26
CA ILE A 119 -8.99 15.95 0.35
C ILE A 119 -8.45 16.85 -0.77
N ILE A 120 -9.34 17.51 -1.52
CA ILE A 120 -8.95 18.50 -2.53
C ILE A 120 -8.28 19.68 -1.81
N GLU A 121 -7.06 20.04 -2.24
CA GLU A 121 -6.31 21.22 -1.76
C GLU A 121 -6.20 21.27 -0.22
N CYS A 122 -6.04 20.10 0.39
CA CYS A 122 -6.05 19.93 1.83
C CYS A 122 -4.67 19.54 2.35
N ASP A 123 -4.23 20.24 3.41
CA ASP A 123 -3.10 19.83 4.24
C ASP A 123 -3.61 18.93 5.38
N MET A 124 -3.62 17.63 5.16
CA MET A 124 -3.98 16.64 6.19
C MET A 124 -2.77 15.85 6.67
N GLU A 125 -2.81 15.46 7.94
CA GLU A 125 -1.86 14.50 8.49
C GLU A 125 -2.18 13.08 7.99
N VAL A 126 -1.14 12.34 7.57
CA VAL A 126 -1.28 10.99 7.04
C VAL A 126 -0.51 10.02 7.93
N ASP A 127 -1.21 9.00 8.42
CA ASP A 127 -0.66 7.94 9.26
C ASP A 127 -0.73 6.59 8.52
N LEU A 128 0.34 5.81 8.59
CA LEU A 128 0.44 4.49 7.97
C LEU A 128 0.65 3.43 9.05
N VAL A 129 -0.29 2.49 9.13
CA VAL A 129 -0.18 1.36 10.06
C VAL A 129 0.23 0.08 9.33
N PRO A 130 0.89 -0.88 10.02
CA PRO A 130 1.25 -2.16 9.42
C PRO A 130 0.04 -2.96 8.90
N PRO A 131 0.24 -3.82 7.88
CA PRO A 131 -0.80 -4.74 7.40
C PRO A 131 -1.19 -5.76 8.47
N ILE A 132 -2.41 -6.30 8.41
CA ILE A 132 -2.99 -7.25 9.39
C ILE A 132 -2.09 -8.50 9.62
N ASN A 133 -1.33 -8.93 8.60
CA ASN A 133 -0.42 -10.08 8.67
C ASN A 133 1.07 -9.69 8.85
N TYR A 134 1.37 -8.53 9.43
CA TYR A 134 2.75 -8.12 9.72
C TYR A 134 3.35 -8.93 10.88
N SER A 135 3.88 -10.11 10.58
CA SER A 135 4.92 -10.74 11.39
C SER A 135 6.25 -10.02 11.14
N GLU A 136 6.64 -9.18 12.10
CA GLU A 136 7.98 -8.63 12.20
C GLU A 136 8.93 -9.80 12.44
N LEU A 137 9.78 -10.14 11.46
CA LEU A 137 10.89 -11.04 11.74
C LEU A 137 11.83 -10.29 12.69
N GLN A 138 11.75 -10.60 13.98
CA GLN A 138 12.67 -10.06 14.96
C GLN A 138 14.08 -10.46 14.56
N TYR A 139 14.84 -9.51 14.02
CA TYR A 139 16.29 -9.61 14.02
C TYR A 139 16.72 -9.56 15.47
N THR A 140 16.92 -10.72 16.09
CA THR A 140 17.81 -10.81 17.23
C THR A 140 19.21 -10.50 16.71
N PRO A 141 19.86 -9.38 17.09
CA PRO A 141 21.28 -9.27 16.86
C PRO A 141 21.93 -10.40 17.65
N THR A 142 22.48 -11.40 16.94
CA THR A 142 23.29 -12.45 17.54
C THR A 142 24.47 -11.79 18.23
N SER A 143 24.33 -11.53 19.52
CA SER A 143 25.41 -11.20 20.42
C SER A 143 26.11 -12.51 20.76
N SER A 144 27.30 -12.72 20.18
CA SER A 144 28.24 -13.76 20.55
C SER A 144 29.56 -13.51 19.80
N GLN A 145 30.76 -13.42 20.36
CA GLN A 145 31.27 -13.36 21.72
C GLN A 145 32.68 -12.75 21.63
N ASN A 146 33.11 -12.06 22.68
CA ASN A 146 34.53 -11.82 22.95
C ASN A 146 35.26 -13.17 23.04
N ILE A 147 36.27 -13.38 22.19
CA ILE A 147 37.37 -14.31 22.49
C ILE A 147 38.65 -13.48 22.41
N ALA A 148 39.16 -13.13 23.57
CA ALA A 148 40.51 -12.64 23.72
C ALA A 148 41.51 -13.81 23.58
N THR A 149 42.72 -13.44 23.14
CA THR A 149 44.02 -14.12 23.30
C THR A 149 44.45 -15.12 22.22
N ALA A 150 45.53 -14.74 21.53
CA ALA A 150 46.36 -15.58 20.65
C ALA A 150 47.01 -16.75 21.41
N PRO A 151 47.47 -17.78 20.70
CA PRO A 151 48.91 -17.80 20.41
C PRO A 151 49.27 -18.23 18.98
N GLU A 152 50.42 -17.74 18.52
CA GLU A 152 51.14 -18.23 17.34
C GLU A 152 51.52 -19.70 17.52
N THR A 153 51.27 -20.54 16.53
CA THR A 153 52.07 -21.76 16.31
C THR A 153 52.09 -22.12 14.84
N THR A 154 53.28 -21.96 14.27
CA THR A 154 53.76 -22.45 12.98
C THR A 154 53.37 -23.91 12.76
N PHE A 155 52.77 -24.24 11.61
CA PHE A 155 52.68 -25.62 11.15
C PHE A 155 53.35 -25.75 9.78
N GLU A 156 54.54 -26.33 9.82
CA GLU A 156 55.30 -26.87 8.71
C GLU A 156 54.46 -27.94 7.99
N LEU A 157 54.23 -27.78 6.69
CA LEU A 157 53.92 -28.93 5.84
C LEU A 157 55.25 -29.65 5.59
N ASN A 158 55.49 -30.76 6.30
CA ASN A 158 56.49 -31.71 5.86
C ASN A 158 55.88 -33.04 5.39
N SER A 159 56.29 -33.32 4.17
CA SER A 159 56.12 -34.48 3.30
C SER A 159 56.35 -35.85 3.95
N SER A 160 55.72 -36.89 3.36
CA SER A 160 56.17 -38.30 3.25
C SER A 160 54.94 -39.15 2.86
N GLN A 161 54.86 -39.99 1.82
CA GLN A 161 55.83 -40.74 1.00
C GLN A 161 55.18 -40.98 -0.38
N HIS A 162 55.85 -41.22 -1.51
CA HIS A 162 56.68 -42.36 -1.95
C HIS A 162 57.00 -42.02 -3.44
N SER A 163 58.16 -42.22 -4.06
CA SER A 163 58.86 -43.50 -4.24
C SER A 163 60.24 -43.24 -4.84
N ALA A 164 61.16 -44.13 -4.48
CA ALA A 164 62.48 -44.28 -5.03
C ALA A 164 62.49 -44.50 -6.56
N TYR A 165 63.45 -43.86 -7.24
CA TYR A 165 64.16 -44.47 -8.35
C TYR A 165 65.67 -44.28 -8.10
N GLU A 166 66.36 -45.41 -8.06
CA GLU A 166 67.77 -45.60 -7.75
C GLU A 166 68.71 -45.07 -8.84
N ASN A 167 69.92 -44.73 -8.42
CA ASN A 167 71.10 -44.45 -9.23
C ASN A 167 71.49 -45.66 -10.11
N ASN A 168 71.88 -45.39 -11.37
CA ASN A 168 73.19 -45.78 -11.91
C ASN A 168 73.52 -44.93 -13.15
#